data_AF-A0A2V9MLC2-F1
#
_entry.id   AF-A0A2V9MLC2-F1
#
_cell.length_a   1.000
_cell.length_b   1.000
_cell.length_c   1.000
_cell.angle_alpha   90.00
_cell.angle_beta   90.00
_cell.angle_gamma   90.00
#
_symmetry.space_group_name_H-M   'P 1'
#
loop_
_entity.id
_entity.type
_entity.pdbx_description
1 polymer ?
#
loop_
_entity_poly.entity_id
_entity_poly.type
_entity_poly.pdbx_seq_one_letter_code
_entity_poly.pdbx_strand_id
1 'polypeptide(L)'
;MMHHGFMGGGDLGLPLHQLNLTDDQKTQVHQIMKSEHANMKPLMQQEFQSHQQLIQLITSGNFDQAKAAAIATQESQTHLQLEVEHAKIASQIYQLLDSTQKAKVSDIIAKHQQMMQEHMQKHNDEQAPPDQQ
;
A
#
# COMPACT_ATOMS: atom_id res chain seq x y z
N MET A 1 4.49 15.58 -5.37
CA MET A 1 5.42 14.45 -5.51
C MET A 1 4.60 13.18 -5.62
N MET A 2 4.46 12.61 -6.81
CA MET A 2 3.83 11.30 -6.98
C MET A 2 4.91 10.25 -6.69
N HIS A 3 4.89 9.63 -5.51
CA HIS A 3 5.76 8.51 -5.20
C HIS A 3 5.39 7.31 -6.09
N HIS A 4 6.10 7.15 -7.20
CA HIS A 4 5.97 6.05 -8.16
C HIS A 4 6.89 4.87 -7.78
N GLY A 5 6.64 4.28 -6.61
CA GLY A 5 7.29 3.05 -6.19
C GLY A 5 6.39 2.41 -5.15
N PHE A 6 5.93 1.20 -5.42
CA PHE A 6 4.73 0.57 -4.85
C PHE A 6 3.44 1.17 -5.42
N MET A 7 2.69 0.39 -6.21
CA MET A 7 1.32 0.73 -6.55
C MET A 7 0.53 0.94 -5.25
N GLY A 8 0.06 2.17 -5.01
CA GLY A 8 -1.03 2.50 -4.08
C GLY A 8 -0.93 1.93 -2.67
N GLY A 9 -0.24 2.63 -1.76
CA GLY A 9 -0.67 2.78 -0.37
C GLY A 9 -1.06 1.53 0.43
N GLY A 10 -0.42 0.39 0.19
CA GLY A 10 -0.61 -0.82 0.99
C GLY A 10 0.64 -1.69 0.94
N ASP A 11 0.97 -2.32 2.08
CA ASP A 11 2.19 -3.11 2.36
C ASP A 11 2.34 -4.40 1.52
N LEU A 12 1.47 -4.62 0.52
CA LEU A 12 1.29 -5.88 -0.21
C LEU A 12 1.67 -5.84 -1.69
N GLY A 13 2.15 -4.71 -2.21
CA GLY A 13 2.61 -4.59 -3.59
C GLY A 13 3.86 -5.42 -3.87
N LEU A 14 3.81 -6.37 -4.81
CA LEU A 14 5.04 -7.03 -5.27
C LEU A 14 5.95 -6.03 -6.00
N PRO A 15 7.30 -6.08 -5.81
CA PRO A 15 8.24 -5.16 -6.43
C PRO A 15 8.51 -5.52 -7.90
N LEU A 16 7.47 -5.56 -8.75
CA LEU A 16 7.51 -6.13 -10.10
C LEU A 16 8.60 -5.51 -10.99
N HIS A 17 8.87 -4.21 -10.83
CA HIS A 17 9.92 -3.51 -11.57
C HIS A 17 11.33 -4.04 -11.32
N GLN A 18 11.55 -4.74 -10.20
CA GLN A 18 12.84 -5.30 -9.83
C GLN A 18 12.97 -6.78 -10.24
N LEU A 19 11.91 -7.44 -10.70
CA LEU A 19 11.91 -8.89 -10.92
C LEU A 19 12.37 -9.32 -12.32
N ASN A 20 12.73 -8.36 -13.20
CA ASN A 20 13.16 -8.65 -14.58
C ASN A 20 12.20 -9.62 -15.28
N LEU A 21 10.89 -9.30 -15.26
CA LEU A 21 9.86 -10.16 -15.85
C LEU A 21 10.12 -10.37 -17.35
N THR A 22 9.85 -11.59 -17.83
CA THR A 22 9.82 -11.88 -19.26
C THR A 22 8.65 -11.17 -19.93
N ASP A 23 8.66 -11.03 -21.25
CA ASP A 23 7.57 -10.35 -21.97
C ASP A 23 6.24 -11.13 -21.86
N ASP A 24 6.30 -12.46 -21.79
CA ASP A 24 5.14 -13.30 -21.51
C ASP A 24 4.58 -13.05 -20.10
N GLN A 25 5.45 -12.98 -19.09
CA GLN A 25 5.05 -12.66 -17.72
C GLN A 25 4.43 -11.26 -17.64
N LYS A 26 5.01 -10.25 -18.30
CA LYS A 26 4.44 -8.89 -18.34
C LYS A 26 3.05 -8.87 -18.99
N THR A 27 2.85 -9.66 -20.03
CA THR A 27 1.55 -9.79 -20.71
C THR A 27 0.51 -10.39 -19.78
N GLN A 28 0.86 -11.45 -19.07
CA GLN A 28 -0.03 -12.10 -18.10
C GLN A 28 -0.34 -11.19 -16.89
N VAL A 29 0.66 -10.46 -16.38
CA VAL A 29 0.46 -9.43 -15.34
C VAL A 29 -0.52 -8.36 -15.79
N HIS A 30 -0.38 -7.84 -17.01
CA HIS A 30 -1.33 -6.87 -17.57
C HIS A 30 -2.75 -7.43 -17.65
N GLN A 31 -2.90 -8.70 -18.03
CA GLN A 31 -4.20 -9.34 -18.11
C GLN A 31 -4.85 -9.47 -16.72
N ILE A 32 -4.08 -9.86 -15.69
CA ILE A 32 -4.55 -9.92 -14.29
C ILE A 32 -5.00 -8.52 -13.83
N MET A 33 -4.17 -7.51 -14.03
CA MET A 33 -4.51 -6.13 -13.63
C MET A 33 -5.77 -5.63 -14.35
N LYS A 34 -5.92 -5.93 -15.64
CA LYS A 34 -7.10 -5.56 -16.42
C LYS A 34 -8.37 -6.26 -15.95
N SER A 35 -8.30 -7.55 -15.58
CA SER A 35 -9.47 -8.27 -15.07
C SER A 35 -9.89 -7.78 -13.68
N GLU A 36 -8.93 -7.45 -12.82
CA GLU A 36 -9.23 -7.03 -11.45
C GLU A 36 -9.53 -5.52 -11.34
N HIS A 37 -9.24 -4.74 -12.38
CA HIS A 37 -9.53 -3.31 -12.41
C HIS A 37 -11.02 -2.98 -12.14
N ALA A 38 -11.94 -3.82 -12.60
CA ALA A 38 -13.38 -3.61 -12.33
C ALA A 38 -13.75 -3.75 -10.84
N ASN A 39 -13.01 -4.59 -10.10
CA ASN A 39 -13.19 -4.79 -8.66
C ASN A 39 -12.49 -3.67 -7.87
N MET A 40 -11.31 -3.25 -8.32
CA MET A 40 -10.50 -2.21 -7.67
C MET A 40 -11.06 -0.80 -7.83
N LYS A 41 -11.55 -0.46 -9.03
CA LYS A 41 -11.99 0.89 -9.37
C LYS A 41 -13.03 1.48 -8.39
N PRO A 42 -14.14 0.81 -8.04
CA PRO A 42 -15.11 1.37 -7.11
C PRO A 42 -14.51 1.61 -5.72
N LEU A 43 -13.64 0.73 -5.25
CA LEU A 43 -12.97 0.86 -3.95
C LEU A 43 -12.02 2.07 -3.91
N MET A 44 -11.20 2.26 -4.94
CA MET A 44 -10.34 3.45 -5.06
C MET A 44 -11.15 4.74 -5.14
N GLN A 45 -12.31 4.72 -5.81
CA GLN A 45 -13.20 5.88 -5.85
C GLN A 45 -13.76 6.20 -4.47
N GLN A 46 -14.12 5.19 -3.70
CA GLN A 46 -14.66 5.35 -2.35
C GLN A 46 -13.61 5.85 -1.35
N GLU A 47 -12.38 5.37 -1.44
CA GLU A 47 -11.24 5.89 -0.68
C GLU A 47 -10.99 7.37 -1.00
N PHE A 48 -10.92 7.72 -2.29
CA PHE A 48 -10.76 9.11 -2.74
C PHE A 48 -11.89 10.01 -2.22
N GLN A 49 -13.15 9.56 -2.29
CA GLN A 49 -14.30 10.31 -1.79
C GLN A 49 -14.22 10.52 -0.27
N SER A 50 -13.84 9.50 0.49
CA SER A 50 -13.68 9.59 1.95
C SER A 50 -12.60 10.62 2.32
N HIS A 51 -11.47 10.60 1.60
CA HIS A 51 -10.41 11.58 1.77
C HIS A 51 -10.88 13.02 1.47
N GLN A 52 -11.64 13.23 0.39
CA GLN A 52 -12.22 14.53 0.06
C GLN A 52 -13.19 15.01 1.14
N GLN A 53 -14.03 14.13 1.69
CA GLN A 53 -14.96 14.48 2.76
C GLN A 53 -14.22 14.89 4.04
N LEU A 54 -13.14 14.20 4.40
CA LEU A 54 -12.29 14.59 5.54
C LEU A 54 -11.65 15.96 5.31
N ILE A 55 -11.08 16.23 4.12
CA ILE A 55 -10.52 17.55 3.78
C ILE A 55 -11.59 18.64 3.91
N GLN A 56 -12.80 18.42 3.36
CA GLN A 56 -13.89 19.38 3.46
C GLN A 56 -14.27 19.66 4.92
N LEU A 57 -14.33 18.61 5.75
CA LEU A 57 -14.63 18.76 7.18
C LEU A 57 -13.56 19.60 7.89
N ILE A 58 -12.27 19.35 7.62
CA ILE A 58 -11.14 20.09 8.19
C ILE A 58 -11.16 21.56 7.75
N THR A 59 -11.41 21.80 6.46
CA THR A 59 -11.38 23.15 5.86
C THR A 59 -12.66 23.95 6.09
N SER A 60 -13.72 23.33 6.59
CA SER A 60 -15.00 24.00 6.88
C SER A 60 -14.94 25.02 8.02
N GLY A 61 -13.90 24.97 8.86
CA GLY A 61 -13.78 25.80 10.07
C GLY A 61 -14.71 25.39 11.22
N ASN A 62 -15.58 24.40 11.03
CA ASN A 62 -16.45 23.83 12.05
C ASN A 62 -16.31 22.32 12.07
N PHE A 63 -15.26 21.83 12.73
CA PHE A 63 -14.97 20.41 12.82
C PHE A 63 -16.05 19.66 13.62
N ASP A 64 -16.65 18.66 12.99
CA ASP A 64 -17.63 17.77 13.60
C ASP A 64 -17.01 16.38 13.78
N GLN A 65 -16.65 16.06 15.03
CA GLN A 65 -15.99 14.81 15.36
C GLN A 65 -16.83 13.57 15.02
N ALA A 66 -18.16 13.64 15.14
CA ALA A 66 -19.02 12.51 14.84
C ALA A 66 -19.03 12.20 13.34
N LYS A 67 -19.03 13.24 12.49
CA LYS A 67 -18.88 13.08 11.04
C LYS A 67 -17.49 12.55 10.67
N ALA A 68 -16.44 13.06 11.30
CA ALA A 68 -15.08 12.56 11.07
C ALA A 68 -14.98 11.06 11.37
N ALA A 69 -15.52 10.61 12.51
CA ALA A 69 -15.53 9.21 12.90
C ALA A 69 -16.33 8.32 11.94
N ALA A 70 -17.46 8.81 11.44
CA ALA A 70 -18.26 8.09 10.45
C ALA A 70 -17.52 7.91 9.11
N ILE A 71 -16.86 8.97 8.62
CA ILE A 71 -16.06 8.91 7.38
C ILE A 71 -14.89 7.94 7.56
N ALA A 72 -14.14 8.05 8.67
CA ALA A 72 -13.02 7.14 8.96
C ALA A 72 -13.46 5.67 9.07
N THR A 73 -14.65 5.41 9.63
CA THR A 73 -15.20 4.06 9.69
C THR A 73 -15.46 3.52 8.28
N GLN A 74 -16.03 4.32 7.39
CA GLN A 74 -16.26 3.92 6.00
C GLN A 74 -14.96 3.73 5.22
N GLU A 75 -13.98 4.61 5.44
CA GLU A 75 -12.65 4.53 4.84
C GLU A 75 -11.94 3.23 5.25
N SER A 76 -11.95 2.89 6.54
CA SER A 76 -11.31 1.64 7.04
C SER A 76 -11.92 0.37 6.43
N GLN A 77 -13.23 0.32 6.24
CA GLN A 77 -13.89 -0.80 5.56
C GLN A 77 -13.48 -0.90 4.08
N THR A 78 -13.37 0.24 3.41
CA THR A 78 -12.92 0.31 2.01
C THR A 78 -11.46 -0.13 1.89
N HIS A 79 -10.61 0.34 2.81
CA HIS A 79 -9.20 -0.01 2.85
C HIS A 79 -8.98 -1.51 3.08
N LEU A 80 -9.75 -2.12 3.99
CA LEU A 80 -9.72 -3.58 4.19
C LEU A 80 -10.04 -4.34 2.90
N GLN A 81 -11.03 -3.89 2.13
CA GLN A 81 -11.39 -4.53 0.86
C GLN A 81 -10.29 -4.35 -0.20
N LEU A 82 -9.69 -3.16 -0.28
CA LEU A 82 -8.56 -2.88 -1.16
C LEU A 82 -7.38 -3.79 -0.83
N GLU A 83 -7.06 -3.97 0.46
CA GLU A 83 -5.96 -4.81 0.92
C GLU A 83 -6.15 -6.27 0.49
N VAL A 84 -7.36 -6.81 0.64
CA VAL A 84 -7.68 -8.18 0.21
C VAL A 84 -7.55 -8.34 -1.31
N GLU A 85 -8.03 -7.39 -2.10
CA GLU A 85 -7.91 -7.45 -3.56
C GLU A 85 -6.45 -7.29 -4.02
N HIS A 86 -5.67 -6.42 -3.37
CA HIS A 86 -4.23 -6.32 -3.62
C HIS A 86 -3.51 -7.64 -3.29
N ALA A 87 -3.82 -8.28 -2.16
CA ALA A 87 -3.26 -9.58 -1.79
C ALA A 87 -3.58 -10.66 -2.83
N LYS A 88 -4.82 -10.68 -3.33
CA LYS A 88 -5.27 -11.60 -4.37
C LYS A 88 -4.51 -11.39 -5.68
N ILE A 89 -4.36 -10.14 -6.14
CA ILE A 89 -3.58 -9.79 -7.32
C ILE A 89 -2.12 -10.21 -7.14
N ALA A 90 -1.52 -9.86 -6.00
CA ALA A 90 -0.13 -10.20 -5.68
C ALA A 90 0.08 -11.73 -5.71
N SER A 91 -0.84 -12.51 -5.14
CA SER A 91 -0.78 -13.98 -5.16
C SER A 91 -0.82 -14.54 -6.59
N GLN A 92 -1.72 -14.04 -7.45
CA GLN A 92 -1.79 -14.44 -8.86
C GLN A 92 -0.48 -14.15 -9.60
N ILE A 93 0.10 -12.96 -9.39
CA ILE A 93 1.35 -12.57 -10.04
C ILE A 93 2.53 -13.39 -9.50
N TYR A 94 2.59 -13.65 -8.19
CA TYR A 94 3.64 -14.46 -7.58
C TYR A 94 3.70 -15.88 -8.16
N GLN A 95 2.55 -16.45 -8.55
CA GLN A 95 2.48 -17.77 -9.18
C GLN A 95 3.14 -17.80 -10.56
N LEU A 96 3.21 -16.67 -11.27
CA LEU A 96 3.87 -16.55 -12.58
C LEU A 96 5.39 -16.52 -12.51
N LEU A 97 5.94 -16.28 -11.32
CA LEU A 97 7.36 -16.10 -11.09
C LEU A 97 8.09 -17.45 -11.05
N ASP A 98 9.27 -17.49 -11.65
CA ASP A 98 10.20 -18.60 -11.49
C ASP A 98 10.89 -18.59 -10.12
N SER A 99 11.67 -19.63 -9.82
CA SER A 99 12.35 -19.78 -8.53
C SER A 99 13.32 -18.64 -8.22
N THR A 100 14.03 -18.13 -9.24
CA THR A 100 15.02 -17.05 -9.09
C THR A 100 14.33 -15.73 -8.79
N GLN A 101 13.23 -15.45 -9.48
CA GLN A 101 12.41 -14.27 -9.25
C GLN A 101 11.73 -14.31 -7.87
N LYS A 102 11.23 -15.48 -7.44
CA LYS A 102 10.68 -15.68 -6.09
C LYS A 102 11.71 -15.45 -4.99
N ALA A 103 12.92 -15.96 -5.17
CA ALA A 103 14.03 -15.67 -4.25
C ALA A 103 14.31 -14.16 -4.17
N LYS A 104 14.31 -13.47 -5.32
CA LYS A 104 14.49 -12.01 -5.36
C LYS A 104 13.38 -11.25 -4.63
N VAL A 105 12.12 -11.70 -4.72
CA VAL A 105 11.02 -11.13 -3.92
C VAL A 105 11.33 -11.25 -2.43
N SER A 106 11.74 -12.44 -1.96
CA SER A 106 12.09 -12.66 -0.55
C SER A 106 13.21 -11.73 -0.08
N ASP A 107 14.25 -11.56 -0.89
CA ASP A 107 15.37 -10.67 -0.57
C ASP A 107 14.94 -9.21 -0.46
N ILE A 108 14.06 -8.76 -1.35
CA ILE A 108 13.54 -7.39 -1.33
C ILE A 108 12.69 -7.16 -0.07
N ILE A 109 11.83 -8.11 0.28
CA ILE A 109 11.00 -8.04 1.50
C ILE A 109 11.89 -7.99 2.75
N ALA A 110 12.89 -8.87 2.84
CA ALA A 110 13.81 -8.89 3.97
C ALA A 110 14.57 -7.56 4.12
N LYS A 111 15.07 -7.00 3.02
CA LYS A 111 15.74 -5.69 3.02
C LYS A 111 14.79 -4.57 3.45
N HIS A 112 13.55 -4.59 2.97
CA HIS A 112 12.55 -3.61 3.37
C HIS A 112 12.26 -3.67 4.87
N GLN A 113 12.06 -4.88 5.40
CA GLN A 113 11.85 -5.10 6.83
C GLN A 113 13.04 -4.62 7.67
N GLN A 114 14.27 -4.88 7.23
CA GLN A 114 15.46 -4.39 7.90
C GLN A 114 15.53 -2.86 7.92
N MET A 115 15.30 -2.20 6.78
CA MET A 115 15.29 -0.73 6.72
C MET A 115 14.23 -0.12 7.65
N MET A 116 13.04 -0.74 7.72
CA MET A 116 11.98 -0.31 8.63
C MET A 116 12.40 -0.47 10.10
N GLN A 117 13.06 -1.56 10.46
CA GLN A 117 13.59 -1.78 11.82
C GLN A 117 14.67 -0.75 12.18
N GLU A 118 15.60 -0.49 11.26
CA GLU A 118 16.65 0.51 11.46
C GLU A 118 16.06 1.92 11.63
N HIS A 119 15.04 2.27 10.85
CA HIS A 119 14.37 3.56 10.96
C HIS A 119 13.63 3.70 12.31
N MET A 120 12.96 2.64 12.76
CA MET A 120 12.31 2.58 14.07
C MET A 120 13.32 2.72 15.21
N GLN A 121 14.46 2.03 15.13
CA GLN A 121 15.53 2.13 16.15
C GLN A 121 16.09 3.55 16.24
N LYS A 122 16.41 4.17 15.10
CA LYS A 122 16.90 5.56 15.06
C LYS A 122 15.91 6.54 15.67
N HIS A 123 14.61 6.40 15.36
CA HIS A 123 13.57 7.24 15.95
C HIS A 123 13.43 7.05 17.47
N ASN A 124 13.63 5.82 17.98
CA ASN A 124 13.64 5.57 19.43
C ASN A 124 14.88 6.19 20.10
N ASP A 125 16.04 6.10 19.48
CA ASP A 125 17.30 6.64 20.03
C ASP A 125 17.33 8.18 20.03
N GLU A 126 16.74 8.84 19.03
CA GLU A 126 16.59 10.31 18.99
C GLU A 126 15.50 10.85 19.93
N GLN A 127 14.57 10.01 20.41
CA GLN A 127 13.54 10.39 21.38
C GLN A 127 13.95 10.13 22.83
N ALA A 128 15.12 9.54 23.09
CA ALA A 128 15.66 9.43 24.44
C ALA A 128 15.98 10.85 24.98
N PRO A 129 15.39 11.28 26.12
CA PRO A 129 15.70 12.59 26.69
C PRO A 129 17.20 12.66 27.00
N PRO A 130 17.89 13.78 26.73
CA PRO A 130 19.29 13.91 27.08
C PRO A 130 19.43 13.74 28.59
N ASP A 131 20.29 12.81 29.01
CA ASP A 131 20.68 12.65 30.41
C ASP A 131 21.06 14.03 30.96
N GLN A 132 20.22 14.56 31.85
CA GLN A 132 20.55 15.77 32.60
C GLN A 132 21.62 15.39 33.62
N GLN A 133 22.89 15.55 33.24
CA GLN A 133 24.03 15.56 34.15
C GLN A 133 24.27 16.95 34.73
#